data_AF-A0A350V283-F1
#
_entry.id   AF-A0A350V283-F1
#
_cell.length_a   1.000
_cell.length_b   1.000
_cell.length_c   1.000
_cell.angle_alpha   90.00
_cell.angle_beta   90.00
_cell.angle_gamma   90.00
#
_symmetry.space_group_name_H-M   'P 1'
#
loop_
_entity.id
_entity.type
_entity.pdbx_description
1 polymer ?
#
loop_
_entity_poly.entity_id
_entity_poly.type
_entity_poly.pdbx_seq_one_letter_code
_entity_poly.pdbx_strand_id
1 'polypeptide(L)'
;FGGSIAAAFVIYYGGSMAITIPAAITVGTLAAFFGYATMIFEPILDISRFYSQAQNSISAGERIFSLIDTKALITDKSGAGSYGRINGEIDFENVSFHYEEGKQVLGNMNLHIEAGTSIALVGETGGGKSTII
;
A
#
# COMPACT_ATOMS: atom_id res chain seq x y z
N PHE A 1 -3.75 -9.95 -31.60
CA PHE A 1 -3.43 -11.21 -32.31
C PHE A 1 -4.67 -12.10 -32.48
N GLY A 2 -5.40 -12.45 -31.42
CA GLY A 2 -6.62 -13.28 -31.52
C GLY A 2 -7.73 -12.68 -32.41
N GLY A 3 -7.97 -11.36 -32.31
CA GLY A 3 -8.97 -10.68 -33.13
C GLY A 3 -8.71 -10.75 -34.65
N SER A 4 -7.45 -10.70 -35.07
CA SER A 4 -7.06 -10.79 -36.48
C SER A 4 -7.28 -12.19 -37.06
N ILE A 5 -7.07 -13.22 -36.24
CA ILE A 5 -7.33 -14.62 -36.63
C ILE A 5 -8.83 -14.85 -36.73
N ALA A 6 -9.61 -14.42 -35.73
CA ALA A 6 -11.07 -14.53 -35.77
C ALA A 6 -11.67 -13.79 -36.98
N ALA A 7 -11.18 -12.58 -37.26
CA ALA A 7 -11.55 -11.81 -38.44
C ALA A 7 -11.28 -12.57 -39.75
N ALA A 8 -10.10 -13.17 -39.89
CA ALA A 8 -9.76 -13.99 -41.06
C ALA A 8 -10.68 -15.21 -41.21
N PHE A 9 -11.00 -15.89 -40.11
CA PHE A 9 -11.96 -17.01 -40.11
C PHE A 9 -13.36 -16.58 -40.52
N VAL A 10 -13.86 -15.46 -39.99
CA VAL A 10 -15.17 -14.92 -40.33
C VAL A 10 -15.25 -14.55 -41.81
N ILE A 11 -14.22 -13.88 -42.34
CA ILE A 11 -14.18 -13.49 -43.75
C ILE A 11 -14.08 -14.71 -44.66
N TYR A 12 -13.26 -15.70 -44.30
CA TYR A 12 -13.10 -16.91 -45.11
C TYR A 12 -14.38 -17.77 -45.17
N TYR A 13 -14.90 -18.18 -44.01
CA TYR A 13 -16.10 -19.03 -43.96
C TYR A 13 -17.36 -18.27 -44.36
N GLY A 14 -17.57 -17.07 -43.80
CA GLY A 14 -18.73 -16.25 -44.13
C GLY A 14 -18.72 -15.73 -45.57
N GLY A 15 -17.54 -15.39 -46.10
CA GLY A 15 -17.38 -15.04 -47.52
C GLY A 15 -17.74 -16.20 -48.44
N SER A 16 -17.30 -17.42 -48.12
CA SER A 16 -17.64 -18.61 -48.92
C SER A 16 -19.15 -18.88 -48.94
N MET A 17 -19.85 -18.75 -47.81
CA MET A 17 -21.31 -18.91 -47.71
C MET A 17 -22.11 -17.82 -48.45
N ALA A 18 -21.55 -16.62 -48.59
CA ALA A 18 -22.19 -15.52 -49.31
C ALA A 18 -22.08 -15.65 -50.84
N ILE A 19 -21.05 -16.36 -51.35
CA ILE A 19 -20.77 -16.50 -52.79
C ILE A 19 -21.33 -17.81 -53.37
N THR A 20 -21.67 -18.81 -52.55
CA THR A 20 -22.36 -20.04 -52.97
C THR A 20 -23.67 -19.72 -53.72
N ILE A 21 -24.04 -20.54 -54.71
CA ILE A 21 -25.34 -20.44 -55.40
C ILE A 21 -26.20 -21.66 -55.04
N PRO A 22 -27.34 -21.48 -54.36
CA PRO A 22 -27.86 -20.22 -53.81
C PRO A 22 -27.08 -19.73 -52.58
N ALA A 23 -27.08 -18.42 -52.34
CA ALA A 23 -26.36 -17.81 -51.23
C ALA A 23 -27.00 -18.22 -49.89
N ALA A 24 -26.19 -18.72 -48.96
CA ALA A 24 -26.66 -19.14 -47.65
C ALA A 24 -26.83 -17.96 -46.68
N ILE A 25 -26.04 -16.89 -46.86
CA ILE A 25 -26.10 -15.66 -46.07
C ILE A 25 -25.98 -14.41 -46.95
N THR A 26 -26.46 -13.27 -46.45
CA THR A 26 -26.29 -11.97 -47.12
C THR A 26 -24.98 -11.30 -46.71
N VAL A 27 -24.50 -10.36 -47.54
CA VAL A 27 -23.34 -9.52 -47.22
C VAL A 27 -23.58 -8.70 -45.94
N GLY A 28 -24.82 -8.25 -45.70
CA GLY A 28 -25.18 -7.53 -44.47
C GLY A 28 -25.06 -8.40 -43.22
N THR A 29 -25.46 -9.68 -43.31
CA THR A 29 -25.30 -10.66 -42.22
C THR A 29 -23.82 -10.90 -41.91
N LEU A 30 -22.98 -11.02 -42.94
CA LEU A 30 -21.53 -11.17 -42.79
C LEU A 30 -20.89 -9.95 -42.09
N ALA A 31 -21.26 -8.74 -42.52
CA ALA A 31 -20.75 -7.50 -41.93
C ALA A 31 -21.16 -7.35 -40.46
N ALA A 32 -22.43 -7.64 -40.12
CA ALA A 32 -22.93 -7.59 -38.75
C ALA A 32 -22.21 -8.62 -37.85
N PHE A 33 -22.07 -9.86 -38.33
CA PHE A 33 -21.39 -10.91 -37.58
C PHE A 33 -19.90 -10.59 -37.36
N PHE A 34 -19.22 -10.05 -38.37
CA PHE A 34 -17.84 -9.59 -38.24
C PHE A 34 -17.70 -8.55 -37.13
N GLY A 35 -18.58 -7.54 -37.10
CA GLY A 35 -18.61 -6.54 -36.04
C GLY A 35 -18.77 -7.17 -34.65
N TYR A 36 -19.75 -8.06 -34.48
CA TYR A 36 -19.96 -8.76 -33.20
C TYR A 36 -18.78 -9.64 -32.79
N ALA A 37 -18.16 -10.34 -33.74
CA ALA A 37 -17.00 -11.18 -33.50
C ALA A 37 -15.79 -10.36 -33.03
N THR A 38 -15.61 -9.13 -33.54
CA THR A 38 -14.53 -8.25 -33.08
C THR A 38 -14.83 -7.60 -31.73
N MET A 39 -16.10 -7.31 -31.43
CA MET A 39 -16.52 -6.63 -30.20
C MET A 39 -16.26 -7.45 -28.94
N ILE A 40 -16.27 -8.79 -29.03
CA ILE A 40 -16.06 -9.66 -27.86
C ILE A 40 -14.63 -9.55 -27.28
N PHE A 41 -13.66 -9.09 -28.07
CA PHE A 41 -12.26 -9.01 -27.63
C PHE A 41 -12.00 -7.86 -26.67
N GLU A 42 -12.74 -6.75 -26.77
CA GLU A 42 -12.58 -5.60 -25.89
C GLU A 42 -12.93 -5.93 -24.42
N PRO A 43 -14.11 -6.49 -24.10
CA PRO A 43 -14.45 -6.89 -22.73
C PRO A 43 -13.46 -7.90 -22.13
N ILE A 44 -12.92 -8.81 -22.93
CA ILE A 44 -11.92 -9.80 -22.47
C ILE A 44 -10.63 -9.11 -22.02
N LEU A 45 -10.17 -8.12 -22.78
CA LEU A 45 -8.98 -7.34 -22.42
C LEU A 45 -9.25 -6.45 -21.20
N ASP A 46 -10.44 -5.87 -21.10
CA ASP A 46 -10.83 -5.05 -19.96
C ASP A 46 -10.90 -5.87 -18.66
N ILE A 47 -11.39 -7.11 -18.70
CA ILE A 47 -11.37 -8.03 -17.54
C ILE A 47 -9.92 -8.29 -17.09
N SER A 48 -8.99 -8.50 -18.02
CA SER A 48 -7.57 -8.74 -17.69
C SER A 48 -6.92 -7.52 -17.02
N ARG A 49 -7.22 -6.32 -17.53
CA ARG A 49 -6.76 -5.06 -16.93
C ARG A 49 -7.38 -4.83 -15.56
N PHE A 50 -8.69 -5.08 -15.44
CA PHE A 50 -9.42 -4.98 -14.18
C PHE A 50 -8.84 -5.93 -13.14
N TYR A 51 -8.52 -7.18 -13.50
CA TYR A 51 -7.89 -8.14 -12.60
C TYR A 51 -6.56 -7.61 -12.04
N SER A 52 -5.70 -7.09 -12.91
CA SER A 52 -4.42 -6.50 -12.50
C SER A 52 -4.61 -5.28 -11.59
N GLN A 53 -5.59 -4.44 -11.88
CA GLN A 53 -5.93 -3.28 -11.05
C GLN A 53 -6.49 -3.71 -9.68
N ALA A 54 -7.39 -4.69 -9.65
CA ALA A 54 -7.98 -5.22 -8.43
C ALA A 54 -6.92 -5.78 -7.48
N GLN A 55 -5.94 -6.53 -8.02
CA GLN A 55 -4.83 -7.07 -7.22
C GLN A 55 -4.02 -5.96 -6.55
N ASN A 56 -3.72 -4.88 -7.26
CA ASN A 56 -3.02 -3.71 -6.70
C ASN A 56 -3.86 -3.02 -5.61
N SER A 57 -5.16 -2.85 -5.85
CA SER A 57 -6.08 -2.24 -4.88
C SER A 57 -6.19 -3.06 -3.60
N ILE A 58 -6.21 -4.41 -3.69
CA ILE A 58 -6.23 -5.29 -2.53
C ILE A 58 -4.97 -5.09 -1.68
N SER A 59 -3.78 -5.10 -2.29
CA SER A 59 -2.51 -4.90 -1.56
C SER A 59 -2.43 -3.52 -0.90
N ALA A 60 -2.91 -2.47 -1.58
CA ALA A 60 -3.01 -1.14 -0.99
C ALA A 60 -3.98 -1.11 0.21
N GLY A 61 -5.10 -1.82 0.11
CA GLY A 61 -6.07 -1.99 1.19
C GLY A 61 -5.45 -2.66 2.42
N GLU A 62 -4.75 -3.80 2.23
CA GLU A 62 -4.04 -4.49 3.32
C GLU A 62 -3.08 -3.55 4.06
N ARG A 63 -2.32 -2.73 3.33
CA ARG A 63 -1.42 -1.76 3.93
C ARG A 63 -2.17 -0.69 4.74
N ILE A 64 -3.27 -0.15 4.21
CA ILE A 64 -4.08 0.85 4.93
C ILE A 64 -4.62 0.26 6.23
N PHE A 65 -5.21 -0.95 6.17
CA PHE A 65 -5.74 -1.60 7.37
C PHE A 65 -4.62 -1.93 8.36
N SER A 66 -3.45 -2.38 7.91
CA SER A 66 -2.31 -2.61 8.81
C SER A 66 -1.87 -1.36 9.57
N LEU A 67 -1.95 -0.17 8.94
CA LEU A 67 -1.63 1.09 9.58
C LEU A 67 -2.72 1.51 10.57
N ILE A 68 -3.99 1.34 10.23
CA ILE A 68 -5.12 1.65 11.12
C ILE A 68 -5.08 0.75 12.37
N ASP A 69 -4.73 -0.52 12.19
CA ASP A 69 -4.66 -1.52 13.26
C ASP A 69 -3.33 -1.47 14.04
N THR A 70 -2.40 -0.57 13.67
CA THR A 70 -1.14 -0.40 14.38
C THR A 70 -1.41 0.11 15.79
N LYS A 71 -1.02 -0.69 16.79
CA LYS A 71 -1.15 -0.31 18.21
C LYS A 71 -0.08 0.71 18.58
N ALA A 72 -0.47 1.74 19.33
CA ALA A 72 0.47 2.69 19.90
C ALA A 72 1.42 1.95 20.86
N LEU A 73 2.72 2.19 20.70
CA LEU A 73 3.75 1.63 21.59
C LEU A 73 3.71 2.26 22.99
N ILE A 74 3.22 3.50 23.08
CA ILE A 74 3.09 4.24 24.32
C ILE A 74 1.62 4.63 24.46
N THR A 75 1.02 4.21 25.56
CA THR A 75 -0.38 4.51 25.90
C THR A 75 -0.44 5.03 27.33
N ASP A 76 -1.37 5.95 27.57
CA ASP A 76 -1.63 6.41 28.93
C ASP A 76 -2.12 5.27 29.82
N LYS A 77 -1.72 5.30 31.10
CA LYS A 77 -2.26 4.38 32.10
C LYS A 77 -3.74 4.71 32.35
N SER A 78 -4.54 3.69 32.65
CA SER A 78 -5.94 3.89 33.04
C SER A 78 -6.03 4.83 34.24
N GLY A 79 -6.81 5.91 34.11
CA GLY A 79 -6.94 6.93 35.15
C GLY A 79 -5.79 7.94 35.21
N ALA A 80 -4.95 8.03 34.18
CA ALA A 80 -3.99 9.13 34.04
C ALA A 80 -4.75 10.47 34.13
N GLY A 81 -4.44 11.24 35.17
CA GLY A 81 -5.02 12.57 35.37
C GLY A 81 -4.22 13.64 34.65
N SER A 82 -4.80 14.82 34.54
CA SER A 82 -4.06 15.99 34.09
C SER A 82 -2.97 16.35 35.10
N TYR A 83 -1.79 16.71 34.59
CA TYR A 83 -0.74 17.28 35.44
C TYR A 83 -1.18 18.66 35.94
N GLY A 84 -0.87 18.95 37.21
CA GLY A 84 -0.99 20.29 37.77
C GLY A 84 0.14 21.20 37.27
N ARG A 85 0.62 22.09 38.14
CA ARG A 85 1.80 22.90 37.82
C ARG A 85 3.06 22.04 37.88
N ILE A 86 3.83 22.01 36.79
CA ILE A 86 5.13 21.33 36.70
C ILE A 86 6.21 22.30 37.19
N ASN A 87 7.01 21.88 38.17
CA ASN A 87 8.06 22.71 38.77
C ASN A 87 9.35 22.78 37.94
N GLY A 88 9.55 21.85 36.99
CA GLY A 88 10.71 21.81 36.10
C GLY A 88 11.93 21.09 36.66
N GLU A 89 11.78 20.42 37.80
CA GLU A 89 12.75 19.44 38.31
C GLU A 89 12.64 18.13 37.51
N ILE A 90 13.77 17.56 37.13
CA ILE A 90 13.84 16.34 36.28
C ILE A 90 14.77 15.32 36.93
N ASP A 91 14.26 14.10 37.09
CA ASP A 91 14.97 12.96 37.64
C ASP A 91 14.99 11.79 36.67
N PHE A 92 16.19 11.35 36.29
CA PHE A 92 16.43 10.06 35.66
C PHE A 92 17.00 9.12 36.72
N GLU A 93 16.30 8.02 37.00
CA GLU A 93 16.72 6.99 37.94
C GLU A 93 16.93 5.65 37.23
N ASN A 94 18.17 5.16 37.24
CA ASN A 94 18.58 3.86 36.67
C ASN A 94 18.05 3.61 35.25
N VAL A 95 18.03 4.64 34.41
CA VAL A 95 17.43 4.56 33.08
C VAL A 95 18.33 3.79 32.13
N SER A 96 17.77 2.76 31.51
CA SER A 96 18.41 1.99 30.44
C SER A 96 17.48 1.97 29.22
N PHE A 97 18.04 2.18 28.03
CA PHE A 97 17.26 2.29 26.80
C PHE A 97 18.00 1.74 25.58
N HIS A 98 17.25 1.14 24.66
CA HIS A 98 17.71 0.68 23.35
C HIS A 98 16.61 0.87 22.31
N TYR A 99 16.96 1.26 21.07
CA TYR A 99 16.00 1.29 19.96
C TYR A 99 15.82 -0.08 19.32
N GLU A 100 16.91 -0.84 19.22
CA GLU A 100 16.94 -2.21 18.71
C GLU A 100 17.41 -3.14 19.81
N GLU A 101 16.83 -4.33 19.88
CA GLU A 101 17.19 -5.32 20.88
C GLU A 101 18.68 -5.70 20.77
N GLY A 102 19.39 -5.71 21.91
CA GLY A 102 20.82 -5.96 21.97
C GLY A 102 21.74 -4.77 21.65
N LYS A 103 21.19 -3.60 21.26
CA LYS A 103 21.98 -2.37 21.03
C LYS A 103 21.64 -1.29 22.05
N GLN A 104 22.25 -1.39 23.21
CA GLN A 104 22.04 -0.45 24.31
C GLN A 104 22.58 0.95 23.98
N VAL A 105 21.72 1.97 24.12
CA VAL A 105 22.04 3.39 23.91
C VAL A 105 22.28 4.11 25.23
N LEU A 106 21.43 3.85 26.22
CA LEU A 106 21.59 4.34 27.60
C LEU A 106 21.68 3.16 28.55
N GLY A 107 22.57 3.22 29.54
CA GLY A 107 22.71 2.15 30.53
C GLY A 107 22.92 2.67 31.93
N ASN A 108 21.98 2.31 32.82
CA ASN A 108 21.95 2.69 34.23
C ASN A 108 22.24 4.18 34.46
N MET A 109 21.66 5.04 33.61
CA MET A 109 21.87 6.48 33.67
C MET A 109 21.09 7.08 34.83
N ASN A 110 21.77 7.87 35.65
CA ASN A 110 21.20 8.62 36.75
C ASN A 110 21.56 10.11 36.57
N LEU A 111 20.56 10.98 36.54
CA LEU A 111 20.74 12.42 36.34
C LEU A 111 19.63 13.18 37.05
N HIS A 112 20.02 14.10 37.92
CA HIS A 112 19.12 15.02 38.61
C HIS A 112 19.35 16.45 38.09
N ILE A 113 18.28 17.14 37.74
CA ILE A 113 18.32 18.51 37.22
C ILE A 113 17.38 19.37 38.07
N GLU A 114 17.95 20.34 38.77
CA GLU A 114 17.19 21.28 39.59
C GLU A 114 16.34 22.23 38.74
N ALA A 115 15.16 22.58 39.26
CA ALA A 115 14.24 23.51 38.61
C ALA A 115 14.89 24.87 38.30
N GLY A 116 14.74 25.35 37.06
CA GLY A 116 15.25 26.65 36.62
C GLY A 116 16.74 26.66 36.26
N THR A 117 17.41 25.52 36.26
CA THR A 117 18.80 25.41 35.81
C THR A 117 18.91 25.20 34.30
N SER A 118 20.06 25.55 33.73
CA SER A 118 20.40 25.27 32.35
C SER A 118 21.59 24.32 32.31
N ILE A 119 21.44 23.22 31.58
CA ILE A 119 22.48 22.20 31.42
C ILE A 119 22.86 22.06 29.94
N ALA A 120 24.11 21.68 29.69
CA ALA A 120 24.59 21.35 28.35
C ALA A 120 24.93 19.86 28.27
N LEU A 121 24.31 19.14 27.33
CA LEU A 121 24.65 17.74 27.03
C LEU A 121 25.72 17.70 25.95
N VAL A 122 26.93 17.27 26.31
CA VAL A 122 28.10 17.17 25.41
C VAL A 122 28.62 15.73 25.33
N GLY A 123 29.11 15.34 24.16
CA GLY A 123 29.65 14.01 23.91
C GLY A 123 29.68 13.67 22.42
N GLU A 124 30.30 12.56 22.06
CA GLU A 124 30.49 12.12 20.67
C GLU A 124 29.18 11.73 19.98
N THR A 125 29.13 11.84 18.65
CA THR A 125 27.96 11.43 17.85
C THR A 125 27.62 9.97 18.13
N GLY A 126 26.33 9.68 18.42
CA GLY A 126 25.87 8.33 18.78
C GLY A 126 25.88 8.01 20.28
N GLY A 127 26.42 8.88 21.14
CA GLY A 127 26.44 8.68 22.61
C GLY A 127 25.10 8.88 23.33
N GLY A 128 23.95 8.72 22.66
CA GLY A 128 22.63 8.79 23.29
C GLY A 128 22.08 10.18 23.64
N LYS A 129 22.79 11.27 23.31
CA LYS A 129 22.34 12.65 23.60
C LYS A 129 20.95 12.97 23.06
N SER A 130 20.67 12.62 21.80
CA SER A 130 19.35 12.82 21.16
C SER A 130 18.27 11.88 21.67
N THR A 131 18.64 10.88 22.48
CA THR A 131 17.69 9.96 23.12
C THR A 131 17.23 10.49 24.48
N ILE A 132 18.03 11.36 25.11
CA ILE A 132 17.70 12.02 26.39
C ILE A 132 16.76 13.22 26.19
N ILE A 133 16.88 13.90 25.03
CA ILE A 133 16.10 15.07 24.63
C ILE A 133 14.80 14.61 23.95
#